data_AF-A0A7Y5KBE2-F1
#
_entry.id   AF-A0A7Y5KBE2-F1
#
_cell.length_a   1.000
_cell.length_b   1.000
_cell.length_c   1.000
_cell.angle_alpha   90.00
_cell.angle_beta   90.00
_cell.angle_gamma   90.00
#
_symmetry.space_group_name_H-M   'P 1'
#
loop_
_entity.id
_entity.type
_entity.pdbx_description
1 polymer ?
#
loop_
_entity_poly.entity_id
_entity_poly.type
_entity_poly.pdbx_seq_one_letter_code
_entity_poly.pdbx_strand_id
1 'polypeptide(L)'
;MRRWLWVIPCCLMAAACKSEPGPEHEQKSDVVVVLDVLPGDFVAENEPLKMLSAGDPIQLVPAPQGGHVIHVGARVRGLGSDTVNIRSRLRDPTTNAIEMEEARDIVMRPVDGQPEWMEPDLRSVSQVTHIPACPNYDAVVLLGATWTLEVIIDEIEGPGLGTARVDVSPACSQADGPAKAQCQCECEPNYVLGKCAAAK
;
A
#
# COMPACT_ATOMS: atom_id res chain seq x y z
N MET A 1 -55.74 6.48 49.97
CA MET A 1 -55.77 7.59 50.94
C MET A 1 -54.69 8.61 50.57
N ARG A 2 -55.08 9.90 50.49
CA ARG A 2 -54.26 11.15 50.57
C ARG A 2 -53.11 11.30 49.55
N ARG A 3 -53.31 11.96 48.38
CA ARG A 3 -53.31 13.44 48.15
C ARG A 3 -52.24 14.17 48.95
N TRP A 4 -51.21 14.71 48.30
CA TRP A 4 -50.63 16.05 48.59
C TRP A 4 -50.07 16.64 47.29
N LEU A 5 -50.71 17.73 46.84
CA LEU A 5 -50.20 18.66 45.83
C LEU A 5 -49.08 19.47 46.44
N TRP A 6 -48.03 19.77 45.66
CA TRP A 6 -47.30 21.03 45.81
C TRP A 6 -47.14 21.69 44.44
N VAL A 7 -47.73 22.87 44.35
CA VAL A 7 -47.57 23.88 43.31
C VAL A 7 -46.35 24.71 43.69
N ILE A 8 -45.39 24.90 42.77
CA ILE A 8 -44.42 26.00 42.88
C ILE A 8 -44.49 26.81 41.58
N PRO A 9 -44.74 28.13 41.68
CA PRO A 9 -44.86 29.01 40.53
C PRO A 9 -43.51 29.63 40.14
N CYS A 10 -43.43 29.96 38.84
CA CYS A 10 -42.85 31.18 38.28
C CYS A 10 -41.40 31.55 38.65
N CYS A 11 -40.51 31.47 37.66
CA CYS A 11 -39.70 32.64 37.31
C CYS A 11 -39.26 32.56 35.85
N LEU A 12 -39.86 33.43 35.03
CA LEU A 12 -39.30 33.87 33.76
C LEU A 12 -37.90 34.43 33.98
N MET A 13 -36.92 33.90 33.26
CA MET A 13 -35.73 34.64 32.84
C MET A 13 -35.46 34.23 31.39
N ALA A 14 -36.06 34.97 30.45
CA ALA A 14 -35.67 34.93 29.05
C ALA A 14 -34.32 35.66 28.92
N ALA A 15 -33.23 34.94 29.17
CA ALA A 15 -31.90 35.39 28.79
C ALA A 15 -31.78 35.24 27.27
N ALA A 16 -31.80 36.36 26.56
CA ALA A 16 -31.46 36.43 25.15
C ALA A 16 -29.98 36.12 24.97
N CYS A 17 -29.65 34.84 24.74
CA CYS A 17 -28.34 34.44 24.24
C CYS A 17 -28.21 34.96 22.81
N LYS A 18 -27.51 36.09 22.64
CA LYS A 18 -26.88 36.45 21.37
C LYS A 18 -25.90 35.32 21.04
N SER A 19 -26.29 34.42 20.13
CA SER A 19 -25.36 33.48 19.50
C SER A 19 -24.39 34.30 18.66
N GLU A 20 -23.14 34.39 19.09
CA GLU A 20 -22.05 34.87 18.24
C GLU A 20 -21.95 33.90 17.05
N PRO A 21 -21.88 34.41 15.80
CA PRO A 21 -21.62 33.54 14.66
C PRO A 21 -20.26 32.88 14.89
N GLY A 22 -20.28 31.57 15.13
CA GLY A 22 -19.08 30.76 15.24
C GLY A 22 -18.27 30.85 13.93
N PRO A 23 -16.96 30.59 13.99
CA PRO A 23 -16.11 30.63 12.81
C PRO A 23 -16.73 29.76 11.72
N GLU A 24 -17.06 30.40 10.60
CA GLU A 24 -17.51 29.71 9.40
C GLU A 24 -16.39 28.74 9.02
N HIS A 25 -16.64 27.45 9.19
CA HIS A 25 -15.74 26.41 8.71
C HIS A 25 -15.67 26.58 7.19
N GLU A 26 -14.59 27.22 6.73
CA GLU A 26 -14.25 27.33 5.33
C GLU A 26 -14.19 25.90 4.78
N GLN A 27 -15.25 25.53 4.08
CA GLN A 27 -15.44 24.21 3.50
C GLN A 27 -14.49 24.15 2.31
N LYS A 28 -13.22 23.84 2.60
CA LYS A 28 -12.16 23.67 1.61
C LYS A 28 -12.66 22.63 0.62
N SER A 29 -12.98 23.08 -0.58
CA SER A 29 -13.34 22.22 -1.69
C SER A 29 -12.21 21.23 -1.90
N ASP A 30 -12.43 19.95 -1.58
CA ASP A 30 -11.50 18.85 -1.84
C ASP A 30 -11.41 18.62 -3.35
N VAL A 31 -10.60 19.43 -4.02
CA VAL A 31 -10.24 19.21 -5.42
C VAL A 31 -9.22 18.08 -5.43
N VAL A 32 -9.66 16.84 -5.65
CA VAL A 32 -8.77 15.69 -5.83
C VAL A 32 -8.15 15.75 -7.22
N VAL A 33 -6.82 15.71 -7.29
CA VAL A 33 -6.08 15.61 -8.55
C VAL A 33 -5.84 14.14 -8.83
N VAL A 34 -6.32 13.64 -9.97
CA VAL A 34 -6.13 12.24 -10.35
C VAL A 34 -4.73 12.04 -10.91
N LEU A 35 -3.97 11.12 -10.33
CA LEU A 35 -2.62 10.77 -10.77
C LEU A 35 -2.64 9.59 -11.73
N ASP A 36 -1.79 9.63 -12.77
CA ASP A 36 -1.52 8.47 -13.61
C ASP A 36 -0.45 7.60 -12.95
N VAL A 37 -0.78 6.34 -12.66
CA VAL A 37 0.11 5.41 -11.94
C VAL A 37 0.45 4.21 -12.82
N LEU A 38 1.74 3.89 -12.91
CA LEU A 38 2.27 2.71 -13.60
C LEU A 38 3.05 1.84 -12.61
N PRO A 39 2.52 0.68 -12.18
CA PRO A 39 3.21 -0.22 -11.27
C PRO A 39 4.55 -0.71 -11.86
N GLY A 40 5.56 -0.81 -11.00
CA GLY A 40 6.88 -1.27 -11.38
C GLY A 40 7.51 -2.20 -10.34
N ASP A 41 8.24 -3.19 -10.83
CA ASP A 41 9.10 -4.09 -10.06
C ASP A 41 10.45 -3.41 -9.79
N PHE A 42 10.89 -3.46 -8.54
CA PHE A 42 12.23 -2.99 -8.16
C PHE A 42 13.26 -4.08 -8.43
N VAL A 43 14.18 -3.79 -9.34
CA VAL A 43 15.21 -4.75 -9.77
C VAL A 43 16.45 -4.69 -8.88
N ALA A 44 17.05 -3.49 -8.76
CA ALA A 44 18.24 -3.25 -7.96
C ALA A 44 18.41 -1.75 -7.67
N GLU A 45 19.27 -1.40 -6.71
CA GLU A 45 19.58 -0.01 -6.41
C GLU A 45 20.28 0.67 -7.60
N ASN A 46 19.85 1.88 -7.92
CA ASN A 46 20.30 2.69 -9.06
C ASN A 46 19.95 2.15 -10.46
N GLU A 47 19.21 1.04 -10.55
CA GLU A 47 18.61 0.56 -11.79
C GLU A 47 17.18 1.10 -11.92
N PRO A 48 16.70 1.41 -13.13
CA PRO A 48 15.33 1.89 -13.32
C PRO A 48 14.30 0.81 -12.93
N LEU A 49 13.11 1.24 -12.51
CA LEU A 49 11.99 0.32 -12.29
C LEU A 49 11.66 -0.44 -13.58
N LYS A 50 11.44 -1.75 -13.44
CA LYS A 50 10.88 -2.58 -14.51
C LYS A 50 9.35 -2.42 -14.47
N MET A 51 8.79 -1.68 -15.43
CA MET A 51 7.34 -1.52 -15.52
C MET A 51 6.64 -2.87 -15.72
N LEU A 52 5.56 -3.08 -14.98
CA LEU A 52 4.81 -4.33 -14.97
C LEU A 52 3.68 -4.32 -16.00
N SER A 53 3.52 -5.44 -16.69
CA SER A 53 2.39 -5.77 -17.56
C SER A 53 1.59 -6.95 -17.02
N ALA A 54 0.36 -7.12 -17.51
CA ALA A 54 -0.48 -8.23 -17.07
C ALA A 54 0.17 -9.59 -17.35
N GLY A 55 0.23 -10.44 -16.32
CA GLY A 55 0.86 -11.76 -16.34
C GLY A 55 2.37 -11.75 -16.09
N ASP A 56 3.00 -10.58 -15.89
CA ASP A 56 4.43 -10.52 -15.62
C ASP A 56 4.80 -11.26 -14.33
N PRO A 57 5.94 -11.98 -14.31
CA PRO A 57 6.46 -12.52 -13.08
C PRO A 57 7.00 -11.39 -12.20
N ILE A 58 6.71 -11.45 -10.90
CA ILE A 58 7.26 -10.53 -9.90
C ILE A 58 8.11 -11.29 -8.91
N GLN A 59 9.28 -10.75 -8.58
CA GLN A 59 10.31 -11.50 -7.87
C GLN A 59 10.13 -11.46 -6.36
N LEU A 60 10.21 -12.64 -5.76
CA LEU A 60 10.33 -12.80 -4.32
C LEU A 60 11.81 -12.69 -3.94
N VAL A 61 12.13 -11.68 -3.15
CA VAL A 61 13.49 -11.35 -2.73
C VAL A 61 13.65 -11.71 -1.25
N PRO A 62 14.77 -12.34 -0.84
CA PRO A 62 15.02 -12.62 0.57
C PRO A 62 15.08 -11.33 1.39
N ALA A 63 14.34 -11.28 2.48
CA ALA A 63 14.38 -10.15 3.40
C ALA A 63 15.44 -10.36 4.50
N PRO A 64 16.14 -9.30 4.96
CA PRO A 64 17.12 -9.42 6.04
C PRO A 64 16.57 -9.99 7.35
N GLN A 65 15.26 -9.79 7.60
CA GLN A 65 14.57 -10.27 8.79
C GLN A 65 14.12 -11.75 8.67
N GLY A 66 14.44 -12.41 7.56
CA GLY A 66 13.93 -13.72 7.18
C GLY A 66 12.68 -13.62 6.29
N GLY A 67 12.33 -14.73 5.64
CA GLY A 67 11.22 -14.76 4.69
C GLY A 67 11.58 -14.13 3.34
N HIS A 68 10.53 -13.87 2.54
CA HIS A 68 10.64 -13.28 1.22
C HIS A 68 9.59 -12.18 1.04
N VAL A 69 10.02 -11.08 0.45
CA VAL A 69 9.19 -9.90 0.16
C VAL A 69 9.13 -9.65 -1.33
N ILE A 70 8.13 -8.87 -1.75
CA ILE A 70 8.02 -8.35 -3.10
C ILE A 70 8.26 -6.84 -3.02
N HIS A 71 9.19 -6.35 -3.84
CA HIS A 71 9.51 -4.93 -3.88
C HIS A 71 8.73 -4.23 -5.00
N VAL A 72 7.79 -3.36 -4.63
CA VAL A 72 6.93 -2.67 -5.61
C VAL A 72 7.09 -1.16 -5.50
N GLY A 73 7.37 -0.52 -6.63
CA GLY A 73 7.30 0.93 -6.82
C GLY A 73 6.27 1.28 -7.89
N ALA A 74 6.22 2.57 -8.26
CA ALA A 74 5.43 3.01 -9.41
C ALA A 74 6.05 4.25 -10.06
N ARG A 75 5.88 4.37 -11.38
CA ARG A 75 6.01 5.65 -12.07
C ARG A 75 4.69 6.41 -11.96
N VAL A 76 4.79 7.70 -11.66
CA VAL A 76 3.63 8.55 -11.40
C VAL A 76 3.76 9.84 -12.20
N ARG A 77 2.67 10.26 -12.84
CA ARG A 77 2.57 11.56 -13.51
C ARG A 77 1.48 12.41 -12.88
N GLY A 78 1.72 13.72 -12.82
CA GLY A 78 0.78 14.71 -12.27
C GLY A 78 0.96 15.04 -10.79
N LEU A 79 2.04 14.55 -10.16
CA LEU A 79 2.41 14.92 -8.79
C LEU A 79 2.82 16.39 -8.71
N GLY A 80 2.38 17.07 -7.66
CA GLY A 80 2.75 18.46 -7.32
C GLY A 80 3.89 18.56 -6.29
N SER A 81 4.22 17.47 -5.61
CA SER A 81 5.24 17.34 -4.56
C SER A 81 6.04 16.05 -4.77
N ASP A 82 7.22 15.98 -4.18
CA ASP A 82 8.14 14.84 -4.31
C ASP A 82 7.93 13.76 -3.25
N THR A 83 7.02 13.95 -2.29
CA THR A 83 6.84 13.03 -1.18
C THR A 83 5.42 12.44 -1.21
N VAL A 84 5.34 11.11 -1.26
CA VAL A 84 4.08 10.39 -1.38
C VAL A 84 4.01 9.25 -0.37
N ASN A 85 2.80 8.91 0.06
CA ASN A 85 2.52 7.60 0.65
C ASN A 85 2.23 6.63 -0.50
N ILE A 86 3.06 5.59 -0.62
CA ILE A 86 2.80 4.47 -1.53
C ILE A 86 2.22 3.31 -0.72
N ARG A 87 1.14 2.71 -1.23
CA ARG A 87 0.55 1.49 -0.69
C ARG A 87 0.42 0.46 -1.79
N SER A 88 0.94 -0.74 -1.54
CA SER A 88 0.85 -1.85 -2.46
C SER A 88 0.14 -3.03 -1.81
N ARG A 89 -0.72 -3.69 -2.58
CA ARG A 89 -1.56 -4.81 -2.14
C ARG A 89 -1.50 -5.93 -3.15
N LEU A 90 -1.39 -7.16 -2.66
CA LEU A 90 -1.75 -8.33 -3.44
C LEU A 90 -3.16 -8.77 -3.05
N ARG A 91 -4.01 -8.88 -4.07
CA ARG A 91 -5.39 -9.30 -3.94
C ARG A 91 -5.63 -10.63 -4.62
N ASP A 92 -6.41 -11.49 -3.98
CA ASP A 92 -6.95 -12.69 -4.62
C ASP A 92 -7.87 -12.23 -5.78
N PRO A 93 -7.60 -12.64 -7.04
CA PRO A 93 -8.39 -12.21 -8.18
C PRO A 93 -9.83 -12.74 -8.18
N THR A 94 -10.11 -13.78 -7.40
CA THR A 94 -11.43 -14.43 -7.31
C THR A 94 -12.31 -13.74 -6.28
N THR A 95 -11.78 -13.49 -5.09
CA THR A 95 -12.53 -12.93 -3.95
C THR A 95 -12.34 -11.43 -3.78
N ASN A 96 -11.32 -10.85 -4.43
CA ASN A 96 -10.84 -9.48 -4.25
C ASN A 96 -10.39 -9.16 -2.81
N ALA A 97 -10.18 -10.19 -1.98
CA ALA A 97 -9.63 -10.05 -0.64
C ALA A 97 -8.19 -9.51 -0.72
N ILE A 98 -7.80 -8.67 0.24
CA ILE A 98 -6.41 -8.23 0.40
C ILE A 98 -5.72 -9.30 1.22
N GLU A 99 -4.82 -10.05 0.60
CA GLU A 99 -4.06 -11.10 1.30
C GLU A 99 -2.75 -10.56 1.86
N MET A 100 -2.12 -9.62 1.16
CA MET A 100 -0.88 -8.98 1.60
C MET A 100 -0.92 -7.48 1.29
N GLU A 101 -0.40 -6.67 2.19
CA GLU A 101 -0.35 -5.21 2.06
C GLU A 101 0.91 -4.66 2.72
N GLU A 102 1.50 -3.63 2.12
CA GLU A 102 2.46 -2.75 2.79
C GLU A 102 2.22 -1.30 2.33
N ALA A 103 2.51 -0.34 3.22
CA ALA A 103 2.44 1.08 2.91
C ALA A 103 3.57 1.83 3.61
N ARG A 104 4.10 2.86 2.95
CA ARG A 104 5.18 3.69 3.48
C ARG A 104 5.28 5.03 2.75
N ASP A 105 5.94 5.98 3.40
CA ASP A 105 6.28 7.26 2.78
C ASP A 105 7.60 7.14 2.03
N ILE A 106 7.64 7.68 0.81
CA ILE A 106 8.80 7.63 -0.09
C ILE A 106 9.03 9.00 -0.73
N VAL A 107 10.27 9.19 -1.17
CA VAL A 107 10.68 10.32 -1.99
C VAL A 107 10.71 9.89 -3.44
N MET A 108 10.06 10.67 -4.28
CA MET A 108 9.98 10.56 -5.73
C MET A 108 10.97 11.51 -6.38
N ARG A 109 11.44 11.18 -7.58
CA ARG A 109 12.34 11.99 -8.38
C ARG A 109 11.92 11.97 -9.84
N PRO A 110 12.22 13.01 -10.61
CA PRO A 110 12.00 12.99 -12.05
C PRO A 110 12.73 11.82 -12.73
N VAL A 111 12.08 11.21 -13.71
CA VAL A 111 12.68 10.15 -14.54
C VAL A 111 13.55 10.80 -15.63
N ASP A 112 14.79 10.33 -15.78
CA ASP A 112 15.71 10.84 -16.79
C ASP A 112 15.12 10.74 -18.21
N GLY A 113 15.09 11.87 -18.92
CA GLY A 113 14.51 11.97 -20.27
C GLY A 113 12.97 11.97 -20.31
N GLN A 114 12.29 11.89 -19.17
CA GLN A 114 10.82 11.86 -19.06
C GLN A 114 10.35 12.78 -17.92
N PRO A 115 10.47 14.12 -18.05
CA PRO A 115 10.28 15.07 -16.95
C PRO A 115 8.84 15.14 -16.39
N GLU A 116 7.84 14.66 -17.12
CA GLU A 116 6.45 14.56 -16.63
C GLU A 116 6.23 13.36 -15.69
N TRP A 117 7.17 12.41 -15.69
CA TRP A 117 7.11 11.22 -14.87
C TRP A 117 8.06 11.36 -13.69
N MET A 118 7.60 10.90 -12.54
CA MET A 118 8.42 10.68 -11.37
C MET A 118 8.44 9.20 -11.00
N GLU A 119 9.53 8.76 -10.41
CA GLU A 119 9.69 7.42 -9.85
C GLU A 119 10.36 7.51 -8.48
N PRO A 120 10.31 6.45 -7.64
CA PRO A 120 10.94 6.51 -6.34
C PRO A 120 12.43 6.76 -6.42
N ASP A 121 13.03 7.25 -5.34
CA ASP A 121 14.47 7.38 -5.24
C ASP A 121 15.16 6.02 -5.10
N LEU A 122 15.44 5.37 -6.23
CA LEU A 122 16.00 4.02 -6.30
C LEU A 122 17.45 3.90 -5.81
N ARG A 123 18.04 4.94 -5.19
CA ARG A 123 19.34 4.82 -4.51
C ARG A 123 19.25 3.94 -3.26
N SER A 124 18.05 3.69 -2.76
CA SER A 124 17.81 2.78 -1.65
C SER A 124 16.54 1.98 -1.87
N VAL A 125 16.61 0.67 -1.57
CA VAL A 125 15.43 -0.20 -1.54
C VAL A 125 14.35 0.26 -0.54
N SER A 126 14.68 1.13 0.42
CA SER A 126 13.69 1.69 1.35
C SER A 126 12.67 2.63 0.69
N GLN A 127 12.85 2.97 -0.58
CA GLN A 127 11.97 3.87 -1.33
C GLN A 127 10.92 3.11 -2.14
N VAL A 128 10.77 1.81 -1.91
CA VAL A 128 9.72 0.98 -2.51
C VAL A 128 9.01 0.17 -1.42
N THR A 129 7.79 -0.25 -1.70
CA THR A 129 7.00 -1.08 -0.77
C THR A 129 7.60 -2.47 -0.65
N HIS A 130 7.55 -3.07 0.55
CA HIS A 130 8.14 -4.39 0.85
C HIS A 130 7.03 -5.37 1.24
N ILE A 131 6.21 -5.80 0.28
CA ILE A 131 5.04 -6.65 0.57
C ILE A 131 5.53 -7.98 1.16
N PRO A 132 5.19 -8.32 2.42
CA PRO A 132 5.60 -9.57 3.03
C PRO A 132 4.78 -10.70 2.43
N ALA A 133 5.43 -11.57 1.66
CA ALA A 133 4.75 -12.63 0.94
C ALA A 133 5.03 -14.02 1.52
N CYS A 134 6.23 -14.21 2.08
CA CYS A 134 6.61 -15.47 2.72
C CYS A 134 7.32 -15.20 4.06
N PRO A 135 7.10 -16.02 5.10
CA PRO A 135 6.41 -17.32 5.07
C PRO A 135 4.88 -17.22 4.87
N ASN A 136 4.33 -18.10 4.05
CA ASN A 136 2.91 -18.12 3.69
C ASN A 136 2.11 -18.94 4.71
N TYR A 137 1.60 -18.28 5.74
CA TYR A 137 0.81 -18.92 6.80
C TYR A 137 -0.62 -19.27 6.36
N ASP A 138 -1.08 -18.68 5.27
CA ASP A 138 -2.44 -18.84 4.76
C ASP A 138 -2.57 -20.07 3.86
N ALA A 139 -3.82 -20.46 3.57
CA ALA A 139 -4.12 -21.60 2.71
C ALA A 139 -4.00 -21.27 1.21
N VAL A 140 -3.76 -20.00 0.87
CA VAL A 140 -3.72 -19.51 -0.52
C VAL A 140 -2.43 -19.93 -1.23
N VAL A 141 -2.54 -20.33 -2.50
CA VAL A 141 -1.38 -20.65 -3.32
C VAL A 141 -0.77 -19.37 -3.86
N LEU A 142 0.40 -18.99 -3.34
CA LEU A 142 1.10 -17.79 -3.78
C LEU A 142 1.85 -18.01 -5.11
N LEU A 143 2.75 -19.00 -5.14
CA LEU A 143 3.68 -19.20 -6.24
C LEU A 143 2.99 -19.71 -7.50
N GLY A 144 3.27 -19.08 -8.63
CA GLY A 144 2.75 -19.48 -9.95
C GLY A 144 1.25 -19.26 -10.14
N ALA A 145 0.55 -18.74 -9.13
CA ALA A 145 -0.82 -18.24 -9.27
C ALA A 145 -0.81 -16.81 -9.82
N THR A 146 -1.94 -16.39 -10.38
CA THR A 146 -2.17 -15.00 -10.78
C THR A 146 -2.73 -14.24 -9.59
N TRP A 147 -2.20 -13.05 -9.35
CA TRP A 147 -2.62 -12.13 -8.30
C TRP A 147 -2.86 -10.75 -8.87
N THR A 148 -3.84 -10.02 -8.35
CA THR A 148 -4.01 -8.61 -8.71
C THR A 148 -3.16 -7.75 -7.79
N LEU A 149 -2.09 -7.16 -8.33
CA LEU A 149 -1.29 -6.14 -7.66
C LEU A 149 -2.00 -4.79 -7.80
N GLU A 150 -2.38 -4.19 -6.68
CA GLU A 150 -2.91 -2.83 -6.60
C GLU A 150 -1.86 -1.92 -6.00
N VAL A 151 -1.53 -0.83 -6.71
CA VAL A 151 -0.64 0.23 -6.22
C VAL A 151 -1.43 1.53 -6.12
N ILE A 152 -1.40 2.12 -4.93
CA ILE A 152 -2.08 3.38 -4.59
C ILE A 152 -1.01 4.40 -4.24
N ILE A 153 -1.14 5.59 -4.80
CA ILE A 153 -0.28 6.74 -4.54
C ILE A 153 -1.14 7.84 -3.96
N ASP A 154 -0.79 8.29 -2.76
CA ASP A 154 -1.43 9.39 -2.05
C ASP A 154 -0.37 10.47 -1.78
N GLU A 155 -0.60 11.67 -2.29
CA GLU A 155 0.34 12.78 -2.19
C GLU A 155 0.30 13.40 -0.79
N ILE A 156 1.44 13.45 -0.09
CA ILE A 156 1.46 13.94 1.30
C ILE A 156 1.23 15.45 1.35
N GLU A 157 1.86 16.20 0.44
CA GLU A 157 1.79 17.66 0.37
C GLU A 157 0.95 18.14 -0.83
N GLY A 158 -0.16 17.46 -1.10
CA GLY A 158 -1.03 17.81 -2.22
C GLY A 158 -2.33 17.04 -2.24
N PRO A 159 -3.21 17.31 -3.22
CA PRO A 159 -4.46 16.58 -3.38
C PRO A 159 -4.34 15.39 -4.36
N GLY A 160 -3.13 15.03 -4.78
CA GLY A 160 -2.88 13.96 -5.73
C GLY A 160 -3.26 12.60 -5.19
N LEU A 161 -4.14 11.88 -5.89
CA LEU A 161 -4.50 10.49 -5.61
C LEU A 161 -4.52 9.68 -6.91
N GLY A 162 -3.84 8.54 -6.91
CA GLY A 162 -3.80 7.61 -8.04
C GLY A 162 -3.92 6.17 -7.61
N THR A 163 -4.49 5.34 -8.47
CA THR A 163 -4.52 3.89 -8.26
C THR A 163 -4.35 3.19 -9.59
N ALA A 164 -3.50 2.16 -9.61
CA ALA A 164 -3.36 1.26 -10.73
C ALA A 164 -3.41 -0.19 -10.28
N ARG A 165 -3.88 -1.06 -11.18
CA ARG A 165 -3.93 -2.50 -10.97
C ARG A 165 -3.29 -3.22 -12.14
N VAL A 166 -2.54 -4.27 -11.84
CA VAL A 166 -1.94 -5.16 -12.83
C VAL A 166 -1.94 -6.58 -12.29
N ASP A 167 -2.27 -7.54 -13.14
CA ASP A 167 -2.17 -8.95 -12.76
C ASP A 167 -0.72 -9.42 -12.86
N VAL A 168 -0.21 -10.09 -11.83
CA VAL A 168 1.19 -10.54 -11.73
C VAL A 168 1.25 -11.98 -11.22
N SER A 169 2.41 -12.63 -11.40
CA SER A 169 2.66 -13.95 -10.83
C SER A 169 3.92 -13.96 -9.95
N PRO A 170 3.78 -14.07 -8.61
CA PRO A 170 4.93 -14.19 -7.71
C PRO A 170 5.78 -15.41 -8.03
N ALA A 171 7.10 -15.21 -8.09
CA ALA A 171 8.06 -16.24 -8.47
C ALA A 171 9.35 -16.20 -7.64
N CYS A 172 9.89 -17.38 -7.35
CA CYS A 172 11.24 -17.57 -6.83
C CYS A 172 12.23 -17.73 -7.99
N SER A 173 13.05 -16.71 -8.28
CA SER A 173 14.03 -16.70 -9.38
C SER A 173 15.49 -16.69 -8.94
N GLN A 174 15.77 -16.93 -7.66
CA GLN A 174 17.11 -17.00 -7.12
C GLN A 174 17.97 -17.96 -7.96
N ALA A 175 19.17 -17.52 -8.35
CA ALA A 175 20.09 -18.32 -9.14
C ALA A 175 20.70 -19.47 -8.32
N ASP A 176 20.88 -19.26 -7.01
CA ASP A 176 21.36 -20.27 -6.08
C ASP A 176 20.26 -21.30 -5.78
N GLY A 177 20.58 -22.57 -5.99
CA GLY A 177 19.64 -23.69 -5.85
C GLY A 177 19.03 -23.80 -4.44
N PRO A 178 19.85 -23.83 -3.37
CA PRO A 178 19.38 -23.78 -1.99
C PRO A 178 18.52 -22.56 -1.68
N ALA A 179 18.93 -21.34 -2.06
CA ALA A 179 18.14 -20.14 -1.84
C ALA A 179 16.77 -20.21 -2.54
N LYS A 180 16.73 -20.73 -3.77
CA LYS A 180 15.48 -20.95 -4.51
C LYS A 180 14.59 -21.99 -3.83
N ALA A 181 15.17 -23.10 -3.36
CA ALA A 181 14.44 -24.15 -2.65
C ALA A 181 13.86 -23.63 -1.32
N GLN A 182 14.62 -22.81 -0.59
CA GLN A 182 14.15 -22.14 0.62
C GLN A 182 12.97 -21.20 0.31
N CYS A 183 13.08 -20.35 -0.71
CA CYS A 183 11.98 -19.49 -1.17
C CYS A 183 10.73 -20.31 -1.49
N GLN A 184 10.89 -21.36 -2.30
CA GLN A 184 9.77 -22.23 -2.69
C GLN A 184 9.08 -22.84 -1.47
N CYS A 185 9.85 -23.37 -0.52
CA CYS A 185 9.32 -23.99 0.68
C CYS A 185 8.60 -23.00 1.61
N GLU A 186 9.16 -21.80 1.81
CA GLU A 186 8.56 -20.78 2.69
C GLU A 186 7.25 -20.21 2.13
N CYS A 187 7.12 -20.18 0.80
CA CYS A 187 5.97 -19.64 0.11
C CYS A 187 4.85 -20.67 -0.14
N GLU A 188 5.09 -21.94 0.17
CA GLU A 188 4.03 -22.96 0.16
C GLU A 188 2.94 -22.63 1.18
N PRO A 189 1.66 -22.91 0.88
CA PRO A 189 0.56 -22.68 1.81
C PRO A 189 0.74 -23.39 3.16
N ASN A 190 0.05 -22.84 4.18
CA ASN A 190 -0.01 -23.36 5.54
C ASN A 190 1.38 -23.60 6.14
N TYR A 191 2.28 -22.62 5.97
CA TYR A 191 3.61 -22.67 6.54
C TYR A 191 3.54 -22.82 8.07
N VAL A 192 4.47 -23.60 8.62
CA VAL A 192 4.71 -23.72 10.07
C VAL A 192 6.20 -23.56 10.35
N LEU A 193 6.52 -23.00 11.53
CA LEU A 193 7.90 -22.80 11.94
C LEU A 193 8.70 -24.12 11.87
N GLY A 194 9.85 -24.07 11.20
CA GLY A 194 10.73 -25.23 11.03
C GLY A 194 10.41 -26.11 9.83
N LYS A 195 9.31 -25.87 9.08
CA LYS A 195 8.93 -26.63 7.87
C LYS A 195 10.09 -26.74 6.87
N CYS A 196 10.83 -25.65 6.69
CA CYS A 196 11.90 -25.54 5.70
C CYS A 196 13.29 -25.77 6.28
N ALA A 197 13.42 -26.36 7.47
CA ALA A 197 14.74 -26.62 8.08
C ALA A 197 15.66 -27.52 7.22
N ALA A 198 15.07 -28.33 6.34
CA ALA A 198 15.79 -29.22 5.41
C ALA A 198 16.11 -28.60 4.04
N ALA A 199 15.62 -27.38 3.76
CA ALA A 199 15.88 -26.66 2.51
C ALA A 199 17.08 -25.69 2.60
N LYS A 200 17.75 -25.65 3.76
CA LYS A 200 18.96 -24.87 4.04
C LYS A 200 20.24 -25.63 3.68
#